data_AF-A0AA40GE81-F1
#
_entry.id   AF-A0AA40GE81-F1
#
_cell.length_a   1.000
_cell.length_b   1.000
_cell.length_c   1.000
_cell.angle_alpha   90.00
_cell.angle_beta   90.00
_cell.angle_gamma   90.00
#
_symmetry.space_group_name_H-M   'P 1'
#
loop_
_entity.id
_entity.type
_entity.pdbx_description
1 polymer ?
#
loop_
_entity_poly.entity_id
_entity_poly.type
_entity_poly.pdbx_seq_one_letter_code
_entity_poly.pdbx_strand_id
1 'polypeptide(L)'
;MSDYGYDSRGRERQRRGGSRGDEDDHDERRNILQRLDSIQDPGKRYLLRECIGFGVCGDVYEAIDQQAGNKRVAVKVQKLTPESQSLIIEEYKILRDFGSHPNLPDFYGIYRRRSGKKTEYDQIWFVMELCEGGTVMDLVHGLLAKDKKMREEHIGFILREVIQVNLAERTVSNGA
;
A
#
# COMPACT_ATOMS: atom_id res chain seq x y z
N MET A 1 -14.70 -62.21 -35.34
CA MET A 1 -15.35 -61.16 -34.55
C MET A 1 -14.69 -61.18 -33.18
N SER A 2 -13.77 -60.30 -32.80
CA SER A 2 -13.23 -59.06 -33.39
C SER A 2 -11.83 -58.85 -32.78
N ASP A 3 -10.88 -58.49 -33.63
CA ASP A 3 -9.57 -57.92 -33.30
C ASP A 3 -9.71 -56.50 -32.68
N TYR A 4 -8.60 -55.99 -32.12
CA TYR A 4 -8.19 -54.60 -31.81
C TYR A 4 -7.58 -54.58 -30.39
N GLY A 5 -6.30 -54.33 -30.13
CA GLY A 5 -5.28 -53.56 -30.85
C GLY A 5 -4.78 -52.45 -29.90
N TYR A 6 -3.54 -52.57 -29.40
CA TYR A 6 -2.86 -51.62 -28.52
C TYR A 6 -2.56 -50.29 -29.28
N ASP A 7 -2.89 -49.11 -28.74
CA ASP A 7 -2.26 -47.84 -29.15
C ASP A 7 -1.91 -46.97 -27.94
N SER A 8 -0.61 -46.85 -27.71
CA SER A 8 0.03 -45.98 -26.73
C SER A 8 0.20 -44.60 -27.36
N ARG A 9 -0.75 -43.66 -27.16
CA ARG A 9 -0.56 -42.25 -27.56
C ARG A 9 -1.46 -41.29 -26.79
N GLY A 10 -0.86 -40.53 -25.87
CA GLY A 10 -1.48 -39.41 -25.16
C GLY A 10 -0.55 -38.86 -24.09
N ARG A 11 0.67 -38.44 -24.46
CA ARG A 11 1.01 -37.00 -24.58
C ARG A 11 0.33 -36.12 -23.51
N GLU A 12 1.01 -35.98 -22.38
CA GLU A 12 1.62 -34.70 -22.02
C GLU A 12 0.74 -33.47 -22.29
N ARG A 13 -0.32 -33.32 -21.48
CA ARG A 13 -1.13 -32.09 -21.43
C ARG A 13 -1.45 -31.74 -19.98
N GLN A 14 -0.42 -31.34 -19.24
CA GLN A 14 -0.61 -30.65 -17.97
C GLN A 14 0.56 -29.71 -17.66
N ARG A 15 0.90 -28.83 -18.61
CA ARG A 15 1.82 -27.70 -18.41
C ARG A 15 1.48 -26.54 -19.35
N ARG A 16 0.24 -26.04 -19.32
CA ARG A 16 -0.13 -24.77 -19.99
C ARG A 16 -1.27 -24.11 -19.24
N GLY A 17 -0.94 -23.45 -18.14
CA GLY A 17 -1.90 -22.69 -17.34
C GLY A 17 -1.30 -21.63 -16.41
N GLY A 18 -0.02 -21.28 -16.54
CA GLY A 18 0.65 -20.36 -15.61
C GLY A 18 1.86 -19.64 -16.21
N SER A 19 1.65 -18.90 -17.30
CA SER A 19 2.70 -17.97 -17.81
C SER A 19 2.17 -16.58 -18.09
N ARG A 20 0.94 -16.44 -18.61
CA ARG A 20 0.40 -15.12 -18.96
C ARG A 20 0.21 -14.20 -17.75
N GLY A 21 -0.37 -14.70 -16.66
CA GLY A 21 -0.61 -13.88 -15.46
C GLY A 21 0.67 -13.41 -14.76
N ASP A 22 1.71 -14.26 -14.76
CA ASP A 22 3.00 -13.92 -14.14
C ASP A 22 3.80 -12.93 -14.99
N GLU A 23 3.72 -13.04 -16.32
CA GLU A 23 4.31 -12.08 -17.27
C GLU A 23 3.64 -10.69 -17.16
N ASP A 24 2.30 -10.66 -17.04
CA ASP A 24 1.53 -9.42 -16.93
C ASP A 24 1.81 -8.67 -15.62
N ASP A 25 1.89 -9.34 -14.45
CA ASP A 25 2.26 -8.66 -13.18
C ASP A 25 3.69 -8.13 -13.24
N HIS A 26 4.63 -8.90 -13.80
CA HIS A 26 6.01 -8.48 -13.91
C HIS A 26 6.17 -7.22 -14.79
N ASP A 27 5.46 -7.16 -15.92
CA ASP A 27 5.47 -5.98 -16.77
C ASP A 27 4.76 -4.78 -16.12
N GLU A 28 3.67 -5.00 -15.37
CA GLU A 28 3.04 -3.91 -14.59
C GLU A 28 4.00 -3.36 -13.53
N ARG A 29 4.67 -4.22 -12.76
CA ARG A 29 5.68 -3.80 -11.77
C ARG A 29 6.77 -2.98 -12.42
N ARG A 30 7.30 -3.42 -13.57
CA ARG A 30 8.32 -2.68 -14.33
C ARG A 30 7.80 -1.29 -14.75
N ASN A 31 6.57 -1.22 -15.24
CA ASN A 31 5.95 0.03 -15.65
C ASN A 31 5.75 0.99 -14.46
N ILE A 32 5.31 0.49 -13.30
CA ILE A 32 5.19 1.30 -12.09
C ILE A 32 6.54 1.83 -11.67
N LEU A 33 7.59 1.01 -11.69
CA LEU A 33 8.95 1.43 -11.35
C LEU A 33 9.46 2.53 -12.26
N GLN A 34 9.25 2.39 -13.56
CA GLN A 34 9.59 3.44 -14.52
C GLN A 34 8.83 4.74 -14.23
N ARG A 35 7.56 4.64 -13.80
CA ARG A 35 6.80 5.80 -13.33
C ARG A 35 7.40 6.37 -12.04
N LEU A 36 7.77 5.54 -11.07
CA LEU A 36 8.44 5.98 -9.83
C LEU A 36 9.76 6.72 -10.10
N ASP A 37 10.49 6.34 -11.15
CA ASP A 37 11.70 7.06 -11.60
C ASP A 37 11.41 8.47 -12.13
N SER A 38 10.22 8.67 -12.71
CA SER A 38 9.73 9.94 -13.24
C SER A 38 8.95 10.79 -12.24
N ILE A 39 8.72 10.29 -11.02
CA ILE A 39 7.99 11.02 -9.98
C ILE A 39 8.76 12.28 -9.57
N GLN A 40 7.99 13.35 -9.37
CA GLN A 40 8.49 14.64 -8.90
C GLN A 40 9.11 14.58 -7.50
N ASP A 41 10.15 15.40 -7.30
CA ASP A 41 10.71 15.64 -5.98
C ASP A 41 9.74 16.51 -5.16
N PRO A 42 9.50 16.20 -3.87
CA PRO A 42 8.59 17.00 -3.05
C PRO A 42 9.12 18.42 -2.78
N GLY A 43 10.41 18.67 -2.99
CA GLY A 43 11.07 19.96 -2.88
C GLY A 43 10.83 20.59 -1.51
N LYS A 44 10.23 21.77 -1.52
CA LYS A 44 9.81 22.51 -0.31
C LYS A 44 8.30 22.45 -0.08
N ARG A 45 7.53 21.68 -0.86
CA ARG A 45 6.06 21.65 -0.74
C ARG A 45 5.61 21.16 0.63
N TYR A 46 6.24 20.11 1.13
CA TYR A 46 5.87 19.49 2.40
C TYR A 46 6.92 19.80 3.46
N LEU A 47 6.51 20.54 4.49
CA LEU A 47 7.31 20.79 5.67
C LEU A 47 7.05 19.70 6.72
N LEU A 48 7.96 18.72 6.81
CA LEU A 48 7.88 17.68 7.84
C LEU A 48 8.00 18.29 9.25
N ARG A 49 7.19 17.78 10.17
CA ARG A 49 7.11 18.16 11.58
C ARG A 49 7.47 16.96 12.46
N GLU A 50 6.60 16.60 13.38
CA GLU A 50 6.80 15.49 14.32
C GLU A 50 6.66 14.13 13.63
N CYS A 51 7.45 13.16 14.10
CA CYS A 51 7.27 11.77 13.75
C CYS A 51 6.12 11.21 14.60
N ILE A 52 5.03 10.83 13.94
CA ILE A 52 3.80 10.33 14.55
C ILE A 52 3.67 8.80 14.47
N GLY A 53 4.57 8.13 13.73
CA GLY A 53 4.64 6.68 13.65
C GLY A 53 5.98 6.21 13.14
N PHE A 54 6.48 5.10 13.66
CA PHE A 54 7.74 4.49 13.22
C PHE A 54 7.55 2.97 13.11
N GLY A 55 8.19 2.34 12.13
CA GLY A 55 8.08 0.90 11.99
C GLY A 55 8.78 0.32 10.77
N VAL A 56 8.61 -0.99 10.58
CA VAL A 56 9.20 -1.75 9.47
C VAL A 56 8.73 -1.22 8.12
N CYS A 57 7.51 -0.69 8.07
CA CYS A 57 6.94 -0.12 6.86
C CYS A 57 7.38 1.34 6.63
N GLY A 58 8.33 1.88 7.39
CA GLY A 58 8.79 3.27 7.27
C GLY A 58 8.28 4.19 8.38
N ASP A 59 8.71 5.44 8.30
CA ASP A 59 8.40 6.47 9.30
C ASP A 59 7.28 7.37 8.79
N VAL A 60 6.33 7.72 9.66
CA VAL A 60 5.20 8.59 9.35
C VAL A 60 5.39 9.90 10.09
N TYR A 61 5.36 11.00 9.35
CA TYR A 61 5.49 12.35 9.88
C TYR A 61 4.20 13.11 9.68
N GLU A 62 3.82 13.94 10.64
CA GLU A 62 2.95 15.07 10.35
C GLU A 62 3.72 16.06 9.45
N ALA A 63 3.05 16.64 8.45
CA ALA A 63 3.63 17.68 7.62
C ALA A 63 2.61 18.76 7.27
N ILE A 64 3.12 19.92 6.84
CA ILE A 64 2.32 21.03 6.29
C ILE A 64 2.52 21.09 4.79
N ASP A 65 1.45 20.97 4.01
CA ASP A 65 1.45 21.25 2.56
C ASP A 65 1.38 22.77 2.33
N GLN A 66 2.54 23.35 2.04
CA GLN A 66 2.71 24.79 1.84
C GLN A 66 2.04 25.31 0.56
N GLN A 67 1.68 24.41 -0.38
CA GLN A 67 1.03 24.78 -1.63
C GLN A 67 -0.49 24.57 -1.59
N ALA A 68 -1.00 23.88 -0.57
CA ALA A 68 -2.42 23.65 -0.35
C ALA A 68 -2.94 24.40 0.88
N GLY A 69 -2.62 25.70 0.99
CA GLY A 69 -3.12 26.55 2.07
C GLY A 69 -2.67 26.14 3.47
N ASN A 70 -1.46 25.57 3.61
CA ASN A 70 -0.93 25.03 4.87
C ASN A 70 -1.79 23.90 5.47
N LYS A 71 -2.44 23.10 4.62
CA LYS A 71 -3.15 21.89 5.06
C LYS A 71 -2.18 20.94 5.78
N ARG A 72 -2.63 20.40 6.93
CA ARG A 72 -1.92 19.32 7.65
C ARG A 72 -2.15 17.99 6.93
N VAL A 73 -1.09 17.22 6.76
CA VAL A 73 -1.08 15.92 6.06
C VAL A 73 -0.18 14.93 6.79
N ALA A 74 -0.39 13.64 6.56
CA ALA A 74 0.55 12.60 6.96
C ALA A 74 1.49 12.28 5.79
N VAL A 75 2.78 12.14 6.08
CA VAL A 75 3.81 11.77 5.11
C VAL A 75 4.52 10.51 5.59
N LYS A 76 4.28 9.39 4.91
CA LYS A 76 4.99 8.15 5.13
C LYS A 76 6.25 8.11 4.27
N VAL A 77 7.41 8.03 4.90
CA VAL A 77 8.74 8.04 4.29
C VAL A 77 9.33 6.63 4.34
N GLN A 78 9.60 6.08 3.16
CA GLN A 78 10.22 4.77 2.98
C GLN A 78 11.53 4.92 2.21
N LYS A 79 12.56 4.16 2.59
CA LYS A 79 13.82 4.09 1.82
C LYS A 79 13.61 3.16 0.63
N LEU A 80 14.00 3.59 -0.57
CA LEU A 80 13.95 2.79 -1.78
C LEU A 80 15.20 1.90 -1.89
N THR A 81 15.15 0.75 -1.22
CA THR A 81 16.12 -0.35 -1.35
C THR A 81 15.57 -1.46 -2.25
N PRO A 82 16.43 -2.35 -2.80
CA PRO A 82 15.97 -3.49 -3.60
C PRO A 82 14.93 -4.38 -2.88
N GLU A 83 15.05 -4.54 -1.56
CA GLU A 83 14.15 -5.35 -0.74
C GLU A 83 12.80 -4.65 -0.51
N SER A 84 12.81 -3.33 -0.32
CA SER A 84 11.60 -2.53 -0.09
C SER A 84 10.77 -2.29 -1.35
N GLN A 85 11.38 -2.41 -2.53
CA GLN A 85 10.81 -1.99 -3.81
C GLN A 85 9.48 -2.68 -4.10
N SER A 86 9.40 -3.99 -3.86
CA SER A 86 8.16 -4.75 -4.06
C SER A 86 7.02 -4.29 -3.16
N LEU A 87 7.33 -3.96 -1.89
CA LEU A 87 6.35 -3.47 -0.91
C LEU A 87 5.86 -2.05 -1.26
N ILE A 88 6.78 -1.18 -1.69
CA ILE A 88 6.45 0.19 -2.16
C ILE A 88 5.50 0.14 -3.35
N ILE A 89 5.75 -0.76 -4.32
CA ILE A 89 4.87 -0.92 -5.49
C ILE A 89 3.48 -1.38 -5.05
N GLU A 90 3.40 -2.38 -4.17
CA GLU A 90 2.15 -2.92 -3.69
C GLU A 90 1.33 -1.87 -2.92
N GLU A 91 1.98 -1.13 -2.02
CA GLU A 91 1.36 -0.02 -1.29
C GLU A 91 0.86 1.07 -2.23
N TYR A 92 1.64 1.43 -3.26
CA TYR A 92 1.19 2.38 -4.28
C TYR A 92 -0.01 1.87 -5.07
N LYS A 93 -0.05 0.58 -5.47
CA LYS A 93 -1.20 -0.02 -6.17
C LYS A 93 -2.46 0.12 -5.31
N ILE A 94 -2.38 -0.28 -4.03
CA ILE A 94 -3.51 -0.21 -3.10
C ILE A 94 -4.02 1.23 -2.95
N LEU A 95 -3.12 2.17 -2.65
CA LEU A 95 -3.51 3.57 -2.44
C LEU A 95 -4.00 4.26 -3.72
N ARG A 96 -3.46 3.90 -4.89
CA ARG A 96 -3.93 4.40 -6.19
C ARG A 96 -5.33 3.90 -6.52
N ASP A 97 -5.59 2.62 -6.30
CA ASP A 97 -6.82 1.96 -6.77
C ASP A 97 -7.96 2.11 -5.75
N PHE A 98 -7.65 2.23 -4.45
CA PHE A 98 -8.63 2.28 -3.37
C PHE A 98 -8.57 3.56 -2.52
N GLY A 99 -7.69 4.52 -2.83
CA GLY A 99 -7.49 5.74 -2.02
C GLY A 99 -8.70 6.67 -1.91
N SER A 100 -9.80 6.41 -2.62
CA SER A 100 -11.08 7.11 -2.48
C SER A 100 -12.13 6.36 -1.65
N HIS A 101 -11.77 5.19 -1.09
CA HIS A 101 -12.67 4.42 -0.25
C HIS A 101 -12.86 5.14 1.09
N PRO A 102 -14.09 5.29 1.63
CA PRO A 102 -14.37 6.10 2.82
C PRO A 102 -13.66 5.65 4.11
N ASN A 103 -13.22 4.38 4.14
CA ASN A 103 -12.48 3.79 5.27
C ASN A 103 -10.96 3.70 5.03
N LEU A 104 -10.46 4.34 3.98
CA LEU A 104 -9.03 4.55 3.74
C LEU A 104 -8.73 6.06 3.81
N PRO A 105 -7.58 6.47 4.35
CA PRO A 105 -7.16 7.87 4.31
C PRO A 105 -7.06 8.34 2.85
N ASP A 106 -7.53 9.57 2.57
CA ASP A 106 -7.40 10.11 1.22
C ASP A 106 -5.93 10.11 0.78
N PHE A 107 -5.66 9.57 -0.41
CA PHE A 107 -4.31 9.55 -0.97
C PHE A 107 -4.06 10.79 -1.87
N TYR A 108 -3.13 11.65 -1.47
CA TYR A 108 -2.83 12.90 -2.19
C TYR A 108 -1.67 12.77 -3.19
N GLY A 109 -0.86 11.73 -3.07
CA GLY A 109 0.14 11.40 -4.08
C GLY A 109 1.43 10.83 -3.50
N ILE A 110 2.32 10.49 -4.43
CA ILE A 110 3.62 9.88 -4.17
C ILE A 110 4.72 10.77 -4.72
N TYR A 111 5.82 10.89 -3.98
CA TYR A 111 6.97 11.73 -4.30
C TYR A 111 8.27 10.94 -4.12
N ARG A 112 9.28 11.27 -4.91
CA ARG A 112 10.61 10.68 -4.78
C ARG A 112 11.62 11.75 -4.41
N ARG A 113 12.14 11.66 -3.19
CA ARG A 113 13.23 12.50 -2.74
C ARG A 113 14.55 11.81 -3.03
N ARG A 114 15.30 12.34 -4.00
CA ARG A 114 16.59 11.76 -4.39
C ARG A 114 17.64 12.04 -3.33
N SER A 115 18.41 11.02 -2.98
CA SER A 115 19.56 11.18 -2.12
C SER A 115 20.67 11.91 -2.88
N GLY A 116 21.18 12.99 -2.30
CA GLY A 116 22.35 13.70 -2.84
C GLY A 116 23.68 12.98 -2.60
N LYS A 117 23.68 11.87 -1.85
CA LYS A 117 24.88 11.11 -1.50
C LYS A 117 24.78 9.70 -2.08
N LYS A 118 25.86 9.24 -2.72
CA LYS A 118 25.95 7.87 -3.29
C LYS A 118 25.79 6.75 -2.24
N THR A 119 25.94 7.06 -0.96
CA THR A 119 25.85 6.11 0.15
C THR A 119 24.47 6.00 0.78
N GLU A 120 23.52 6.84 0.38
CA GLU A 120 22.17 6.91 0.93
C GLU A 120 21.17 6.56 -0.17
N TYR A 121 20.19 5.71 0.16
CA TYR A 121 19.11 5.37 -0.74
C TYR A 121 18.14 6.54 -0.92
N ASP A 122 17.51 6.62 -2.08
CA ASP A 122 16.39 7.54 -2.31
C ASP A 122 15.24 7.24 -1.36
N GLN A 123 14.38 8.22 -1.15
CA GLN A 123 13.18 8.07 -0.33
C GLN A 123 11.93 8.20 -1.19
N ILE A 124 10.95 7.36 -0.90
CA ILE A 124 9.59 7.46 -1.41
C ILE A 124 8.71 8.02 -0.31
N TRP A 125 7.96 9.07 -0.64
CA TRP A 125 7.05 9.76 0.26
C TRP A 125 5.63 9.53 -0.21
N PHE A 126 4.81 8.91 0.62
CA PHE A 126 3.36 8.81 0.41
C PHE A 126 2.70 9.92 1.22
N VAL A 127 1.97 10.79 0.53
CA VAL A 127 1.26 11.91 1.15
C VAL A 127 -0.22 11.56 1.21
N MET A 128 -0.79 11.60 2.40
CA MET A 128 -2.16 11.19 2.66
C MET A 128 -2.83 12.08 3.73
N GLU A 129 -4.13 11.88 3.90
CA GLU A 129 -4.89 12.49 4.98
C GLU A 129 -4.23 12.24 6.35
N LEU A 130 -4.22 13.27 7.20
CA LEU A 130 -3.82 13.14 8.59
C LEU A 130 -5.05 12.76 9.44
N CYS A 131 -5.08 11.53 9.94
CA CYS A 131 -6.13 11.08 10.85
C CYS A 131 -5.86 11.56 12.29
N GLU A 132 -6.47 12.67 12.69
CA GLU A 132 -6.20 13.35 13.98
C GLU A 132 -6.65 12.54 15.23
N GLY A 133 -7.45 11.49 15.04
CA GLY A 133 -7.97 10.63 16.13
C GLY A 133 -6.95 9.67 16.75
N GLY A 134 -5.74 9.57 16.19
CA GLY A 134 -4.73 8.60 16.60
C GLY A 134 -5.09 7.17 16.21
N THR A 135 -4.29 6.21 16.67
CA THR A 135 -4.47 4.80 16.34
C THR A 135 -5.50 4.11 17.24
N VAL A 136 -6.01 2.95 16.81
CA VAL A 136 -6.83 2.09 17.67
C VAL A 136 -6.05 1.66 18.92
N MET A 137 -4.72 1.52 18.83
CA MET A 137 -3.86 1.23 19.98
C MET A 137 -3.88 2.37 20.99
N ASP A 138 -3.82 3.62 20.54
CA ASP A 138 -3.91 4.80 21.42
C ASP A 138 -5.26 4.85 22.14
N LEU A 139 -6.34 4.54 21.43
CA LEU A 139 -7.67 4.41 22.03
C LEU A 139 -7.71 3.32 23.11
N VAL A 140 -7.15 2.13 22.82
CA VAL A 140 -7.10 1.02 23.78
C VAL A 140 -6.26 1.40 25.00
N HIS A 141 -5.06 1.94 24.82
CA HIS A 141 -4.20 2.38 25.91
C HIS A 141 -4.87 3.47 26.76
N GLY A 142 -5.55 4.44 26.12
CA GLY A 142 -6.28 5.50 26.81
C GLY A 142 -7.47 4.99 27.64
N LEU A 143 -8.11 3.90 27.22
CA LEU A 143 -9.14 3.23 28.02
C LEU A 143 -8.54 2.45 29.20
N LEU A 144 -7.47 1.70 28.96
CA LEU A 144 -6.78 0.93 30.00
C LEU A 144 -6.23 1.85 31.10
N ALA A 145 -5.67 3.01 30.74
CA ALA A 145 -5.21 4.02 31.70
C ALA A 145 -6.34 4.57 32.60
N LYS A 146 -7.60 4.41 32.19
CA LYS A 146 -8.80 4.80 32.95
C LYS A 146 -9.49 3.60 33.61
N ASP A 147 -8.82 2.45 33.68
CA ASP A 147 -9.37 1.17 34.15
C ASP A 147 -10.66 0.76 33.41
N LYS A 148 -10.72 1.05 32.11
CA LYS A 148 -11.84 0.71 31.23
C LYS A 148 -11.37 -0.23 30.13
N LYS A 149 -12.31 -1.07 29.66
CA LYS A 149 -12.14 -1.90 28.47
C LYS A 149 -12.91 -1.31 27.29
N MET A 150 -12.47 -1.61 26.08
CA MET A 150 -13.23 -1.31 24.88
C MET A 150 -14.51 -2.16 24.86
N ARG A 151 -15.66 -1.52 24.64
CA ARG A 151 -16.95 -2.22 24.52
C ARG A 151 -17.00 -3.00 23.21
N GLU A 152 -17.70 -4.14 23.22
CA GLU A 152 -17.89 -4.97 22.03
C GLU A 152 -18.51 -4.21 20.85
N GLU A 153 -19.40 -3.26 21.14
CA GLU A 153 -19.98 -2.37 20.11
C GLU A 153 -18.93 -1.58 19.34
N HIS A 154 -17.90 -1.06 20.04
CA HIS A 154 -16.80 -0.34 19.39
C HIS A 154 -15.90 -1.29 18.60
N ILE A 155 -15.64 -2.47 19.15
CA ILE A 155 -14.86 -3.52 18.46
C ILE A 155 -15.58 -3.92 17.17
N GLY A 156 -16.88 -4.22 17.26
CA GLY A 156 -17.71 -4.59 16.12
C GLY A 156 -17.78 -3.49 15.07
N PHE A 157 -17.85 -2.22 15.48
CA PHE A 157 -17.77 -1.08 14.57
C PHE A 157 -16.44 -1.07 13.81
N ILE A 158 -15.30 -1.13 14.52
CA ILE A 158 -13.97 -1.12 13.90
C ILE A 158 -13.81 -2.28 12.92
N LEU A 159 -14.19 -3.49 13.33
CA LEU A 159 -14.11 -4.69 12.48
C LEU A 159 -14.97 -4.54 11.22
N ARG A 160 -16.20 -4.01 11.35
CA ARG A 160 -17.09 -3.77 10.21
C ARG A 160 -16.48 -2.80 9.20
N GLU A 161 -15.92 -1.67 9.66
CA GLU A 161 -15.32 -0.68 8.77
C GLU A 161 -14.07 -1.22 8.04
N VAL A 162 -13.24 -2.01 8.74
CA VAL A 162 -12.04 -2.66 8.16
C VAL A 162 -12.41 -3.71 7.10
N ILE A 163 -13.46 -4.51 7.34
CA ILE A 163 -13.90 -5.53 6.39
C ILE A 163 -14.42 -4.91 5.08
N GLN A 164 -15.07 -3.74 5.15
CA GLN A 164 -15.57 -3.06 3.95
C GLN A 164 -14.44 -2.73 2.97
N VAL A 165 -13.28 -2.28 3.47
CA VAL A 165 -12.08 -2.04 2.65
C VAL A 165 -11.64 -3.32 1.94
N ASN A 166 -11.49 -4.42 2.69
CA ASN A 166 -11.07 -5.72 2.14
C ASN A 166 -12.02 -6.28 1.08
N LEU A 167 -13.33 -6.02 1.18
CA LEU A 167 -14.31 -6.49 0.19
C LEU A 167 -14.25 -5.69 -1.11
N ALA A 168 -13.89 -4.41 -1.05
CA ALA A 168 -13.63 -3.60 -2.24
C ALA A 168 -12.43 -4.15 -3.03
N GLU A 169 -11.35 -4.58 -2.35
CA GLU A 169 -10.19 -5.21 -3.00
C GLU A 169 -10.55 -6.49 -3.75
N ARG A 170 -11.38 -7.36 -3.14
CA ARG A 170 -11.75 -8.67 -3.71
C ARG A 170 -12.71 -8.60 -4.89
N THR A 171 -13.53 -7.56 -4.95
CA THR A 171 -14.51 -7.39 -6.05
C THR A 171 -13.80 -7.00 -7.35
N VAL A 172 -12.68 -6.27 -7.27
CA VAL A 172 -11.85 -5.93 -8.42
C VAL A 172 -11.01 -7.13 -8.88
N SER A 173 -10.45 -7.92 -7.96
CA SER A 173 -9.62 -9.09 -8.30
C SER A 173 -10.40 -10.24 -8.98
N ASN A 174 -11.72 -10.34 -8.76
CA ASN A 174 -12.58 -11.35 -9.37
C ASN A 174 -13.28 -10.89 -10.66
N GLY A 175 -12.99 -9.67 -11.13
CA GLY A 175 -13.59 -9.05 -12.31
C GLY A 175 -12.72 -9.02 -13.57
N ALA A 176 -11.53 -9.66 -13.55
CA ALA A 176 -10.60 -9.74 -14.68
C ALA A 176 -10.49 -11.16 -15.24
#